data_AF-A0A084T3J5-F1
#
_entry.id   AF-A0A084T3J5-F1
#
_cell.length_a   1.000
_cell.length_b   1.000
_cell.length_c   1.000
_cell.angle_alpha   90.00
_cell.angle_beta   90.00
_cell.angle_gamma   90.00
#
_symmetry.space_group_name_H-M   'P 1'
#
loop_
_entity.id
_entity.type
_entity.pdbx_description
1 polymer ?
#
loop_
_entity_poly.entity_id
_entity_poly.type
_entity_poly.pdbx_seq_one_letter_code
_entity_poly.pdbx_strand_id
1 'polypeptide(L)'
;MDSTTTLILVAIVAWIGQIALGFFQIRSFNRMVQSMSQKGHVKIGRTKSRWKARTLIVVAENDQQTIVDAKVLNGISVFARPKTLDKIVGLSYPLSAAVMNELAKGTQEAISVAYEG
;
A
#
# COMPACT_ATOMS: atom_id res chain seq x y z
N MET A 1 -36.26 -24.98 -13.82
CA MET A 1 -34.96 -24.37 -14.16
C MET A 1 -33.91 -25.47 -14.01
N ASP A 2 -33.10 -25.69 -15.04
CA ASP A 2 -32.04 -26.70 -15.00
C ASP A 2 -30.97 -26.35 -13.96
N SER A 3 -30.48 -27.35 -13.24
CA SER A 3 -29.42 -27.19 -12.23
C SER A 3 -28.17 -26.53 -12.83
N THR A 4 -27.86 -26.82 -14.10
CA THR A 4 -26.76 -26.22 -14.85
C THR A 4 -26.94 -24.72 -15.05
N THR A 5 -28.14 -24.27 -15.40
CA THR A 5 -28.44 -22.83 -15.60
C THR A 5 -28.31 -22.06 -14.29
N THR A 6 -28.74 -22.64 -13.17
CA THR A 6 -28.61 -22.02 -11.84
C THR A 6 -27.15 -21.83 -11.44
N LEU A 7 -26.29 -22.83 -11.67
CA LEU A 7 -24.86 -22.74 -11.35
C LEU A 7 -24.14 -21.69 -12.21
N ILE A 8 -24.46 -21.62 -13.51
CA ILE A 8 -23.93 -20.59 -14.40
C ILE A 8 -24.32 -19.19 -13.93
N LEU A 9 -25.59 -19.00 -13.55
CA LEU A 9 -26.08 -17.72 -13.05
C LEU A 9 -25.31 -17.28 -11.78
N VAL A 10 -25.13 -18.21 -10.83
CA VAL A 10 -24.37 -17.94 -9.59
C VAL A 10 -22.92 -17.59 -9.90
N ALA A 11 -22.26 -18.30 -10.84
CA ALA A 11 -20.88 -18.02 -11.24
C ALA A 11 -20.73 -16.62 -11.85
N ILE A 12 -21.67 -16.19 -12.69
CA ILE A 12 -21.67 -14.85 -13.29
C ILE A 12 -21.83 -13.78 -12.20
N VAL A 13 -22.76 -13.96 -11.27
CA VAL A 13 -22.98 -13.03 -10.16
C VAL A 13 -21.73 -12.95 -9.27
N ALA A 14 -21.12 -14.09 -8.94
CA ALA A 14 -19.89 -14.14 -8.17
C ALA A 14 -18.72 -13.43 -8.89
N TRP A 15 -18.58 -13.62 -10.20
CA TRP A 15 -17.54 -12.97 -11.01
C TRP A 15 -17.72 -11.45 -11.06
N ILE A 16 -18.95 -10.96 -11.23
CA ILE A 16 -19.26 -9.53 -11.15
C ILE A 16 -18.91 -8.99 -9.76
N GLY A 17 -19.25 -9.71 -8.69
CA GLY A 17 -18.87 -9.38 -7.32
C GLY A 17 -17.35 -9.27 -7.15
N GLN A 18 -16.59 -10.20 -7.72
CA GLN A 18 -15.14 -10.19 -7.68
C GLN A 18 -14.54 -8.95 -8.38
N ILE A 19 -15.09 -8.55 -9.53
CA ILE A 19 -14.66 -7.33 -10.23
C ILE A 19 -14.99 -6.09 -9.39
N ALA A 20 -16.19 -6.02 -8.83
CA ALA A 20 -16.60 -4.91 -7.98
C ALA A 20 -15.67 -4.74 -6.77
N LEU A 21 -15.32 -5.84 -6.09
CA LEU A 21 -14.36 -5.84 -5.00
C LEU A 21 -12.97 -5.35 -5.44
N GLY A 22 -12.47 -5.80 -6.58
CA GLY A 22 -11.21 -5.31 -7.15
C GLY A 22 -11.24 -3.81 -7.46
N PHE A 23 -12.37 -3.31 -7.97
CA PHE A 23 -12.56 -1.88 -8.20
C PHE A 23 -12.55 -1.07 -6.90
N PHE A 24 -13.24 -1.54 -5.86
CA PHE A 24 -13.20 -0.91 -4.53
C PHE A 24 -11.77 -0.87 -3.97
N GLN A 25 -10.96 -1.89 -4.23
CA GLN A 25 -9.57 -1.94 -3.80
C GLN A 25 -8.73 -0.84 -4.43
N ILE A 26 -8.79 -0.72 -5.76
CA ILE A 26 -8.04 0.28 -6.50
C ILE A 26 -8.54 1.68 -6.12
N ARG A 27 -9.85 1.87 -5.99
CA ARG A 27 -10.43 3.16 -5.58
C ARG A 27 -9.97 3.59 -4.20
N SER A 28 -9.94 2.68 -3.23
CA SER A 28 -9.45 2.97 -1.87
C SER A 28 -7.96 3.35 -1.88
N PHE A 29 -7.15 2.60 -2.63
CA PHE A 29 -5.73 2.91 -2.80
C PHE A 29 -5.50 4.26 -3.47
N ASN A 30 -6.21 4.56 -4.56
CA ASN A 30 -6.09 5.82 -5.27
C ASN A 30 -6.48 7.00 -4.40
N ARG A 31 -7.54 6.89 -3.59
CA ARG A 31 -7.92 7.93 -2.63
C ARG A 31 -6.83 8.20 -1.60
N MET A 32 -6.22 7.14 -1.07
CA MET A 32 -5.08 7.28 -0.15
C MET A 32 -3.90 7.98 -0.82
N VAL A 33 -3.48 7.53 -2.00
CA VAL A 33 -2.36 8.16 -2.73
C VAL A 33 -2.66 9.61 -3.08
N GLN A 34 -3.88 9.92 -3.52
CA GLN A 34 -4.30 11.28 -3.84
C GLN A 34 -4.27 12.20 -2.62
N SER A 35 -4.65 11.70 -1.43
CA SER A 35 -4.53 12.48 -0.19
C SER A 35 -3.07 12.74 0.20
N MET A 36 -2.15 11.84 -0.17
CA MET A 36 -0.72 11.98 0.08
C MET A 36 -0.07 12.93 -0.93
N SER A 37 -0.49 12.91 -2.19
CA SER A 37 0.05 13.77 -3.25
C SER A 37 -0.30 15.24 -3.07
N GLN A 38 -1.35 15.54 -2.31
CA GLN A 38 -1.67 16.91 -1.90
C GLN A 38 -0.70 17.46 -0.84
N LYS A 39 -0.01 16.59 -0.10
CA LYS A 39 0.93 16.98 0.96
C LYS A 39 2.35 17.19 0.45
N GLY A 40 2.70 16.61 -0.70
CA GLY A 40 4.04 16.73 -1.29
C GLY A 40 4.31 15.69 -2.36
N HIS A 41 5.59 15.52 -2.69
CA HIS A 41 6.09 14.54 -3.64
C HIS A 41 5.95 13.13 -3.07
N VAL A 42 5.13 12.31 -3.72
CA VAL A 42 4.86 10.94 -3.26
C VAL A 42 5.80 9.94 -3.90
N LYS A 43 6.55 9.22 -3.08
CA LYS A 43 7.35 8.05 -3.43
C LYS A 43 6.63 6.77 -2.99
N ILE A 44 6.71 5.73 -3.80
CA ILE A 44 6.03 4.46 -3.55
C ILE A 44 7.08 3.35 -3.55
N GLY A 45 7.24 2.67 -2.42
CA GLY A 45 8.12 1.51 -2.27
C GLY A 45 7.33 0.22 -2.13
N ARG A 46 7.82 -0.85 -2.74
CA ARG A 46 7.21 -2.19 -2.66
C ARG A 46 8.26 -3.20 -2.27
N THR A 47 7.96 -4.04 -1.28
CA THR A 47 8.79 -5.21 -0.96
C THR A 47 8.89 -6.12 -2.20
N LYS A 48 10.10 -6.55 -2.56
CA LYS A 48 10.35 -7.43 -3.72
C LYS A 48 10.10 -8.91 -3.38
N SER A 49 10.09 -9.25 -2.10
CA SER A 49 9.93 -10.64 -1.63
C SER A 49 8.61 -11.29 -2.07
N ARG A 50 8.71 -12.40 -2.80
CA ARG A 50 7.59 -13.25 -3.26
C ARG A 50 7.05 -14.18 -2.15
N TRP A 51 7.82 -14.36 -1.08
CA TRP A 51 7.57 -15.35 -0.01
C TRP A 51 7.00 -14.74 1.28
N LYS A 52 6.99 -13.41 1.41
CA LYS A 52 6.40 -12.70 2.56
C LYS A 52 5.21 -11.85 2.12
N ALA A 53 4.37 -11.47 3.08
CA ALA A 53 3.24 -10.58 2.82
C ALA A 53 3.74 -9.31 2.10
N ARG A 54 3.21 -9.07 0.89
CA ARG A 54 3.56 -7.90 0.08
C ARG A 54 3.27 -6.63 0.90
N THR A 55 4.32 -5.90 1.25
CA THR A 55 4.22 -4.64 1.97
C THR A 55 4.45 -3.51 0.98
N LEU A 56 3.53 -2.55 1.01
CA LEU A 56 3.55 -1.37 0.18
C LEU A 56 3.73 -0.18 1.11
N ILE A 57 4.74 0.65 0.86
CA ILE A 57 4.92 1.90 1.56
C ILE A 57 4.70 3.05 0.58
N VAL A 58 4.00 4.07 1.05
CA VAL A 58 3.77 5.32 0.35
C VAL A 58 4.30 6.41 1.26
N VAL A 59 5.30 7.14 0.78
CA VAL A 59 5.96 8.22 1.52
C VAL A 59 5.68 9.52 0.78
N ALA A 60 5.21 10.54 1.47
CA ALA A 60 5.10 11.89 0.94
C ALA A 60 6.23 12.74 1.52
N GLU A 61 6.95 13.43 0.64
CA GLU A 61 8.09 14.29 0.98
C GLU A 61 7.81 15.72 0.55
N ASN A 62 8.33 16.70 1.28
CA ASN A 62 8.35 18.09 0.84
C ASN A 62 9.57 18.39 -0.06
N ASP A 63 9.66 19.62 -0.55
CA ASP A 63 10.77 20.11 -1.38
C ASP A 63 12.14 20.06 -0.69
N GLN A 64 12.16 19.95 0.65
CA GLN A 64 13.37 19.85 1.48
C GLN A 64 13.71 18.39 1.82
N GLN A 65 13.17 17.41 1.07
CA GLN A 65 13.39 15.97 1.28
C GLN A 65 13.02 15.48 2.68
N THR A 66 12.09 16.18 3.34
CA THR A 66 11.57 15.81 4.66
C THR A 66 10.26 15.07 4.48
N ILE A 67 10.14 13.92 5.14
CA ILE A 67 8.96 13.07 5.07
C ILE A 67 7.81 13.76 5.82
N VAL A 68 6.79 14.21 5.10
CA VAL A 68 5.62 14.89 5.68
C VAL A 68 4.51 13.92 6.06
N ASP A 69 4.43 12.77 5.39
CA ASP A 69 3.49 11.69 5.73
C ASP A 69 4.04 10.36 5.22
N ALA A 70 3.78 9.27 5.93
CA ALA A 70 4.15 7.94 5.51
C ALA A 70 3.05 6.95 5.84
N LYS A 71 2.65 6.12 4.87
CA LYS A 71 1.63 5.09 5.03
C LYS A 71 2.17 3.75 4.57
N VAL A 72 1.97 2.74 5.39
CA VAL A 72 2.31 1.35 5.10
C VAL A 72 1.05 0.50 5.01
N LEU A 73 1.00 -0.34 3.98
CA LEU A 73 -0.06 -1.29 3.70
C LEU A 73 0.53 -2.69 3.72
N ASN A 74 0.11 -3.50 4.68
CA ASN A 74 0.49 -4.90 4.80
C ASN A 74 -0.58 -5.76 4.12
N GLY A 75 -0.27 -6.31 2.95
CA GLY A 75 -1.22 -7.08 2.15
C GLY A 75 -2.00 -6.25 1.14
N ILE A 76 -2.41 -6.89 0.04
CA ILE A 76 -3.14 -6.27 -1.06
C ILE A 76 -4.60 -6.77 -1.00
N SER A 77 -5.38 -6.31 -0.01
CA SER A 77 -6.83 -6.55 0.03
C SER A 77 -7.62 -5.27 0.28
N VAL A 78 -8.92 -5.26 -0.07
CA VAL A 78 -9.85 -4.15 0.26
C VAL A 78 -9.97 -3.87 1.75
N PHE A 79 -9.68 -4.89 2.58
CA PHE A 79 -9.77 -4.82 4.04
C PHE A 79 -8.45 -4.40 4.69
N ALA A 80 -7.35 -4.37 3.93
CA ALA A 80 -6.06 -3.90 4.42
C ALA A 80 -6.15 -2.40 4.70
N ARG A 81 -6.10 -2.03 5.99
CA ARG A 81 -6.12 -0.63 6.40
C ARG A 81 -4.72 -0.05 6.28
N PRO A 82 -4.55 1.11 5.60
CA PRO A 82 -3.29 1.84 5.64
C PRO A 82 -2.97 2.20 7.08
N LYS A 83 -1.78 1.83 7.54
CA LYS A 83 -1.24 2.29 8.82
C LYS A 83 -0.32 3.46 8.56
N THR A 84 -0.55 4.58 9.23
CA THR A 84 0.40 5.69 9.21
C THR A 84 1.67 5.25 9.94
N LEU A 85 2.82 5.59 9.38
CA LEU A 85 4.13 5.25 9.92
C LEU A 85 4.76 6.49 10.54
N ASP A 86 4.18 6.93 11.65
CA ASP A 86 4.56 8.18 12.32
C ASP A 86 6.03 8.21 12.76
N LYS A 87 6.64 7.02 12.95
CA LYS A 87 8.07 6.86 13.30
C LYS A 87 9.04 7.49 12.30
N ILE A 88 8.64 7.63 11.04
CA ILE A 88 9.49 8.24 9.99
C ILE A 88 8.98 9.61 9.54
N VAL A 89 7.81 10.03 10.01
CA VAL A 89 7.24 11.34 9.68
C VAL A 89 8.02 12.42 10.42
N GLY A 90 8.39 13.48 9.71
CA GLY A 90 9.24 14.58 10.20
C GLY A 90 10.74 14.30 10.09
N LEU A 91 11.15 13.11 9.64
CA LEU A 91 12.56 12.79 9.39
C LEU A 91 12.93 13.08 7.94
N SER A 92 14.19 13.44 7.72
CA SER A 92 14.79 13.54 6.38
C SER A 92 15.51 12.23 6.05
N TYR A 93 15.42 11.77 4.81
CA TYR A 93 16.21 10.62 4.35
C TYR A 93 17.68 11.03 4.15
N PRO A 94 18.69 10.21 4.51
CA PRO A 94 18.62 8.83 4.99
C PRO A 94 18.21 8.70 6.47
N LEU A 95 17.31 7.74 6.73
CA LEU A 95 16.88 7.39 8.09
C LEU A 95 18.02 6.73 8.88
N SER A 96 18.08 7.00 10.19
CA SER A 96 19.10 6.40 11.06
C SER A 96 18.90 4.89 11.21
N ALA A 97 20.00 4.15 11.42
CA ALA A 97 19.95 2.70 11.61
C ALA A 97 19.11 2.27 12.82
N ALA A 98 19.03 3.12 13.85
CA ALA A 98 18.18 2.89 15.02
C ALA A 98 16.69 2.90 14.64
N VAL A 99 16.25 3.89 13.86
CA VAL A 99 14.86 3.97 13.37
C VAL A 99 14.58 2.80 12.43
N MET A 100 15.50 2.46 11.53
CA MET A 100 15.34 1.31 10.63
C MET A 100 15.16 0.02 11.41
N ASN A 101 15.97 -0.26 12.43
CA ASN A 101 15.88 -1.49 13.24
C ASN A 101 14.59 -1.62 14.06
N GLU A 102 13.96 -0.51 14.42
CA GLU A 102 12.65 -0.52 15.08
C GLU A 102 11.49 -0.84 14.14
N LEU A 103 11.68 -0.70 12.83
CA LEU A 103 10.67 -1.01 11.82
C LEU A 103 10.63 -2.51 11.56
N ALA A 104 9.45 -3.02 11.19
CA ALA A 104 9.31 -4.39 10.76
C ALA A 104 10.18 -4.65 9.52
N LYS A 105 10.80 -5.84 9.43
CA LYS A 105 11.68 -6.22 8.31
C LYS A 105 11.06 -5.97 6.92
N GLY A 106 9.74 -6.14 6.77
CA GLY A 106 9.04 -5.85 5.50
C GLY A 106 8.95 -4.36 5.16
N THR A 107 8.84 -3.49 6.17
CA THR A 107 8.83 -2.03 6.02
C THR A 107 10.23 -1.51 5.69
N GLN A 108 11.28 -2.07 6.31
CA GLN A 108 12.67 -1.75 5.99
C GLN A 108 12.97 -1.98 4.50
N GLU A 109 12.60 -3.16 3.98
CA GLU A 109 12.80 -3.52 2.56
C GLU A 109 11.94 -2.64 1.63
N ALA A 110 10.73 -2.25 2.04
CA ALA A 110 9.90 -1.35 1.25
C ALA A 110 10.47 0.07 1.20
N ILE A 111 11.05 0.57 2.30
CA ILE A 111 11.73 1.87 2.35
C ILE A 111 12.94 1.86 1.44
N SER A 112 13.82 0.86 1.52
CA SER A 112 15.01 0.82 0.66
C SER A 112 14.63 0.87 -0.83
N VAL A 113 13.59 0.11 -1.24
CA VAL A 113 13.09 0.15 -2.62
C VAL A 113 12.47 1.50 -3.00
N ALA A 114 11.88 2.24 -2.06
CA ALA A 114 11.31 3.56 -2.34
C ALA A 114 12.37 4.63 -2.69
N TYR A 115 13.59 4.46 -2.19
CA TYR A 115 14.70 5.39 -2.36
C TYR A 115 15.80 4.89 -3.32
N GLU A 116 15.74 3.63 -3.76
CA GLU A 116 16.61 3.05 -4.79
C GLU A 116 16.18 3.39 -6.24
N GLY A 117 14.99 3.97 -6.45
CA GLY A 117 14.44 4.34 -7.76
C GLY A 117 14.34 5.84 -7.96
#